data_AF-A0A5M9H9Z3-F1
#
_entry.id   AF-A0A5M9H9Z3-F1
#
_cell.length_a   1.000
_cell.length_b   1.000
_cell.length_c   1.000
_cell.angle_alpha   90.00
_cell.angle_beta   90.00
_cell.angle_gamma   90.00
#
_symmetry.space_group_name_H-M   'P 1'
#
loop_
_entity.id
_entity.type
_entity.pdbx_description
1 polymer ?
#
loop_
_entity_poly.entity_id
_entity_poly.type
_entity_poly.pdbx_seq_one_letter_code
_entity_poly.pdbx_strand_id
1 'polypeptide(L)'
;MQEINAWLLNDHDFYKGAELYEKYGANSFFKKLLTSAGPTPYNVSKLRAELEKLAPASPATEEIKPTEAVTLPVTTQQPATAETAEKAAPNQKDHARYLFLLQRRNDIVMQLDRNMAILDLSNDKNVLFQTAKQVLRLHQQKEEIWSLIDYYQEHGTFEIIPEPEKPSREKEMQQIYVSLSKARKRLADPEYKDRAKTEKLIADKLRRLEELKGGEE
;
A
#
# COMPACT_ATOMS: atom_id res chain seq x y z
N MET A 1 -29.91 -29.51 8.19
CA MET A 1 -29.96 -28.79 6.90
C MET A 1 -31.06 -27.72 6.87
N GLN A 2 -32.34 -28.04 7.15
CA GLN A 2 -33.41 -27.02 7.20
C GLN A 2 -33.16 -25.90 8.23
N GLU A 3 -32.52 -26.24 9.35
CA GLU A 3 -32.14 -25.28 10.41
C GLU A 3 -31.14 -24.21 9.93
N ILE A 4 -30.22 -24.56 9.01
CA ILE A 4 -29.25 -23.62 8.45
C ILE A 4 -29.95 -22.59 7.56
N ASN A 5 -30.89 -23.05 6.72
CA ASN A 5 -31.70 -22.16 5.88
C ASN A 5 -32.60 -21.25 6.71
N ALA A 6 -33.20 -21.77 7.79
CA ALA A 6 -34.00 -20.96 8.71
C ALA A 6 -33.15 -19.89 9.42
N TRP A 7 -31.90 -20.21 9.76
CA TRP A 7 -30.98 -19.25 10.36
C TRP A 7 -30.53 -18.16 9.36
N LEU A 8 -30.23 -18.53 8.10
CA LEU A 8 -29.86 -17.59 7.03
C LEU A 8 -30.98 -16.59 6.68
N LEU A 9 -32.24 -16.92 6.97
CA LEU A 9 -33.41 -16.08 6.70
C LEU A 9 -33.83 -15.17 7.87
N ASN A 10 -33.31 -15.38 9.08
CA ASN A 10 -33.70 -14.64 10.29
C ASN A 10 -32.57 -13.73 10.81
N ASP A 11 -32.72 -13.14 12.01
CA ASP A 11 -31.84 -12.14 12.66
C ASP A 11 -30.35 -12.52 12.91
N HIS A 12 -29.82 -13.55 12.23
CA HIS A 12 -28.38 -13.90 12.18
C HIS A 12 -27.70 -13.97 13.56
N ASP A 13 -28.40 -14.48 14.57
CA ASP A 13 -27.86 -14.65 15.92
C ASP A 13 -26.59 -15.50 15.88
N PHE A 14 -25.46 -14.88 16.21
CA PHE A 14 -24.13 -15.46 16.12
C PHE A 14 -24.01 -16.77 16.90
N TYR A 15 -24.57 -16.85 18.10
CA TYR A 15 -24.43 -18.02 18.96
C TYR A 15 -25.17 -19.22 18.39
N LYS A 16 -26.39 -18.99 17.88
CA LYS A 16 -27.16 -20.03 17.18
C LYS A 16 -26.46 -20.48 15.90
N GLY A 17 -25.86 -19.56 15.15
CA GLY A 17 -25.08 -19.89 13.96
C GLY A 17 -23.84 -20.72 14.28
N ALA A 18 -23.13 -20.38 15.36
CA ALA A 18 -21.95 -21.11 15.82
C ALA A 18 -22.30 -22.55 16.23
N GLU A 19 -23.43 -22.76 16.94
CA GLU A 19 -23.91 -24.11 17.28
C GLU A 19 -24.25 -24.94 16.03
N LEU A 20 -24.89 -24.32 15.03
CA LEU A 20 -25.17 -24.98 13.75
C LEU A 20 -23.88 -25.39 13.04
N TYR A 21 -22.87 -24.50 13.04
CA TYR A 21 -21.58 -24.80 12.43
C TYR A 21 -20.78 -25.85 13.23
N GLU A 22 -20.93 -25.91 14.55
CA GLU A 22 -20.32 -26.96 15.37
C GLU A 22 -20.86 -28.35 14.98
N LYS A 23 -22.18 -28.44 14.73
CA LYS A 23 -22.87 -29.67 14.33
C LYS A 23 -22.56 -30.10 12.90
N TYR A 24 -22.51 -29.16 11.95
CA TYR A 24 -22.45 -29.48 10.51
C TYR A 24 -21.12 -29.12 9.82
N GLY A 25 -20.26 -28.33 10.47
CA GLY A 25 -19.00 -27.85 9.89
C GLY A 25 -17.90 -28.89 9.86
N ALA A 26 -17.09 -28.86 8.80
CA ALA A 26 -15.93 -29.75 8.63
C ALA A 26 -14.64 -29.18 9.23
N ASN A 27 -14.51 -27.85 9.32
CA ASN A 27 -13.26 -27.21 9.72
C ASN A 27 -13.13 -27.11 11.26
N SER A 28 -12.30 -27.98 11.84
CA SER A 28 -12.03 -28.04 13.29
C SER A 28 -11.31 -26.80 13.85
N PHE A 29 -10.52 -26.10 13.03
CA PHE A 29 -9.89 -24.84 13.43
C PHE A 29 -10.94 -23.74 13.59
N PHE A 30 -11.88 -23.64 12.65
CA PHE A 30 -12.91 -22.61 12.69
C PHE A 30 -13.90 -22.83 13.85
N LYS A 31 -14.21 -24.09 14.19
CA LYS A 31 -14.97 -24.45 15.40
C LYS A 31 -14.33 -23.90 16.69
N LYS A 32 -13.02 -24.13 16.85
CA LYS A 32 -12.25 -23.57 17.97
C LYS A 32 -12.26 -22.04 17.94
N LEU A 33 -12.08 -21.43 16.77
CA LEU A 33 -12.06 -19.98 16.63
C LEU A 33 -13.39 -19.33 17.06
N LEU A 34 -14.53 -19.89 16.63
CA LEU A 34 -15.86 -19.38 16.98
C LEU A 34 -16.12 -19.46 18.50
N THR A 35 -15.66 -20.54 19.13
CA THR A 35 -15.80 -20.75 20.58
C THR A 35 -14.93 -19.80 21.39
N SER A 36 -13.69 -19.54 20.93
CA SER A 36 -12.69 -18.76 21.68
C SER A 36 -12.83 -17.25 21.50
N ALA A 37 -13.16 -16.78 20.29
CA ALA A 37 -13.05 -15.36 19.91
C ALA A 37 -14.37 -14.57 20.00
N GLY A 38 -15.52 -15.25 20.07
CA GLY A 38 -16.84 -14.60 20.16
C GLY A 38 -17.28 -13.85 18.90
N PRO A 39 -18.37 -13.03 19.01
CA PRO A 39 -18.98 -12.32 17.89
C PRO A 39 -18.15 -11.10 17.48
N THR A 40 -17.21 -11.30 16.55
CA THR A 40 -16.53 -10.21 15.85
C THR A 40 -17.14 -10.02 14.45
N PRO A 41 -17.11 -8.82 13.85
CA PRO A 41 -17.65 -8.60 12.50
C PRO A 41 -17.08 -9.56 11.45
N TYR A 42 -15.80 -9.88 11.58
CA TYR A 42 -15.12 -10.88 10.75
C TYR A 42 -15.68 -12.29 10.98
N ASN A 43 -15.83 -12.72 12.23
CA ASN A 43 -16.35 -14.05 12.55
C ASN A 43 -17.80 -14.21 12.10
N VAL A 44 -18.63 -13.17 12.22
CA VAL A 44 -20.02 -13.17 11.75
C VAL A 44 -20.09 -13.35 10.23
N SER A 45 -19.30 -12.56 9.48
CA SER A 45 -19.24 -12.66 8.02
C SER A 45 -18.72 -14.03 7.56
N LYS A 46 -17.67 -14.53 8.22
CA LYS A 46 -17.06 -15.83 7.89
C LYS A 46 -17.98 -17.00 8.24
N LEU A 47 -18.68 -16.94 9.38
CA LEU A 47 -19.66 -17.94 9.80
C LEU A 47 -20.80 -18.06 8.79
N ARG A 48 -21.31 -16.93 8.31
CA ARG A 48 -22.34 -16.89 7.27
C ARG A 48 -21.86 -17.57 5.99
N ALA A 49 -20.68 -17.21 5.50
CA ALA A 49 -20.12 -17.77 4.28
C ALA A 49 -19.87 -19.29 4.37
N GLU A 50 -19.49 -19.79 5.55
CA GLU A 50 -19.29 -21.22 5.75
C GLU A 50 -20.62 -21.98 5.89
N LEU A 51 -21.63 -21.40 6.54
CA LEU A 51 -22.97 -21.99 6.63
C LEU A 51 -23.70 -22.01 5.28
N GLU A 52 -23.49 -21.01 4.44
CA GLU A 52 -24.04 -20.94 3.08
C GLU A 52 -23.49 -22.04 2.17
N LYS A 53 -22.21 -22.43 2.33
CA LYS A 53 -21.62 -23.57 1.62
C LYS A 53 -22.18 -24.92 2.06
N LEU A 54 -22.62 -25.01 3.32
CA LEU A 54 -23.17 -26.23 3.91
C LEU A 54 -24.67 -26.38 3.65
N ALA A 55 -25.37 -25.29 3.31
CA ALA A 55 -26.73 -25.36 2.83
C ALA A 55 -26.74 -26.10 1.47
N PRO A 56 -27.45 -27.24 1.35
CA PRO A 56 -27.58 -27.92 0.08
C PRO A 56 -28.31 -26.93 -0.84
N ALA A 57 -27.69 -26.62 -1.99
CA ALA A 57 -28.23 -25.71 -2.98
C ALA A 57 -29.72 -26.02 -3.19
N SER A 58 -30.58 -25.14 -2.66
CA SER A 58 -31.98 -25.15 -3.03
C SER A 58 -32.00 -24.87 -4.54
N PRO A 59 -32.73 -25.64 -5.36
CA PRO A 59 -32.73 -25.50 -6.81
C PRO A 59 -33.55 -24.28 -7.20
N ALA A 60 -33.01 -23.09 -6.96
CA ALA A 60 -33.50 -21.83 -7.47
C ALA A 60 -32.43 -20.78 -7.20
N THR A 61 -31.46 -20.67 -8.09
CA THR A 61 -31.17 -19.45 -8.85
C THR A 61 -29.85 -19.67 -9.58
N GLU A 62 -29.95 -19.53 -10.88
CA GLU A 62 -28.90 -19.72 -11.86
C GLU A 62 -27.71 -18.80 -11.63
N GLU A 63 -26.58 -19.23 -12.20
CA GLU A 63 -25.42 -18.41 -12.51
C GLU A 63 -25.81 -17.00 -12.96
N ILE A 64 -25.51 -15.99 -12.15
CA ILE A 64 -25.36 -14.63 -12.65
C ILE A 64 -23.98 -14.13 -12.23
N LYS A 65 -23.20 -13.87 -13.28
CA LYS A 65 -21.89 -13.22 -13.29
C LYS A 65 -21.88 -11.94 -12.43
N PRO A 66 -20.73 -11.54 -11.88
CA PRO A 66 -20.62 -10.24 -11.23
C PRO A 66 -20.72 -9.12 -12.29
N THR A 67 -21.89 -8.49 -12.37
CA THR A 67 -22.13 -7.27 -13.14
C THR A 67 -22.56 -6.17 -12.16
N GLU A 68 -21.71 -5.15 -12.08
CA GLU A 68 -21.97 -3.74 -11.76
C GLU A 68 -22.87 -3.42 -10.55
N ALA A 69 -22.21 -2.98 -9.46
CA ALA A 69 -22.86 -2.23 -8.39
C ALA A 69 -23.15 -0.80 -8.85
N VAL A 70 -24.44 -0.48 -8.86
CA VAL A 70 -25.00 0.86 -9.05
C VAL A 70 -24.69 1.74 -7.83
N THR A 71 -24.05 2.84 -8.17
CA THR A 71 -23.91 4.15 -7.52
C THR A 71 -25.06 4.61 -6.60
N LEU A 72 -24.70 5.07 -5.40
CA LEU A 72 -25.41 6.15 -4.70
C LEU A 72 -24.74 7.50 -5.03
N PRO A 73 -25.50 8.60 -5.15
CA PRO A 73 -24.96 9.90 -5.52
C PRO A 73 -24.38 10.60 -4.29
N VAL A 74 -23.08 10.88 -4.30
CA VAL A 74 -22.47 11.88 -3.43
C VAL A 74 -21.96 13.00 -4.31
N THR A 75 -22.60 14.16 -4.16
CA THR A 75 -22.30 15.41 -4.85
C THR A 75 -20.88 15.88 -4.53
N THR A 76 -20.05 15.82 -5.56
CA THR A 76 -19.10 16.84 -6.02
C THR A 76 -18.65 17.90 -5.01
N GLN A 77 -17.38 17.82 -4.61
CA GLN A 77 -16.43 18.91 -4.87
C GLN A 77 -15.01 18.36 -5.00
N GLN A 78 -14.49 18.55 -6.20
CA GLN A 78 -13.19 18.13 -6.74
C GLN A 78 -12.21 19.32 -6.62
N PRO A 79 -10.94 19.05 -6.34
CA PRO A 79 -9.88 19.46 -7.28
C PRO A 79 -9.01 18.22 -7.58
N ALA A 80 -9.04 17.68 -8.80
CA ALA A 80 -8.25 18.08 -9.96
C ALA A 80 -6.82 17.53 -9.89
N THR A 81 -6.56 16.61 -10.82
CA THR A 81 -5.26 16.06 -11.27
C THR A 81 -4.46 15.19 -10.31
N ALA A 82 -4.66 13.88 -10.43
CA ALA A 82 -3.56 12.93 -10.36
C ALA A 82 -3.69 11.97 -11.55
N GLU A 83 -2.61 11.91 -12.33
CA GLU A 83 -2.48 11.12 -13.53
C GLU A 83 -2.77 9.64 -13.25
N THR A 84 -3.48 9.03 -14.20
CA THR A 84 -3.79 7.62 -14.24
C THR A 84 -2.48 6.82 -14.32
N ALA A 85 -1.94 6.43 -13.16
CA ALA A 85 -0.91 5.43 -13.07
C ALA A 85 -1.51 4.11 -13.57
N GLU A 86 -1.14 3.75 -14.80
CA GLU A 86 -1.35 2.46 -15.41
C GLU A 86 -0.77 1.41 -14.45
N LYS A 87 -1.64 0.79 -13.63
CA LYS A 87 -1.23 -0.23 -12.66
C LYS A 87 -0.62 -1.40 -13.42
N ALA A 88 0.70 -1.40 -13.54
CA ALA A 88 1.46 -2.53 -14.01
C ALA A 88 1.02 -3.78 -13.24
N ALA A 89 0.76 -4.87 -13.96
CA ALA A 89 0.36 -6.12 -13.33
C ALA A 89 1.38 -6.49 -12.24
N PRO A 90 0.93 -6.85 -11.02
CA PRO A 90 1.82 -7.04 -9.89
C PRO A 90 2.84 -8.13 -10.23
N ASN A 91 4.12 -7.75 -10.19
CA ASN A 91 5.22 -8.69 -10.35
C ASN A 91 5.09 -9.77 -9.28
N GLN A 92 4.95 -11.04 -9.69
CA GLN A 92 4.68 -12.15 -8.78
C GLN A 92 5.76 -12.29 -7.70
N LYS A 93 7.00 -11.91 -8.01
CA LYS A 93 8.12 -11.89 -7.05
C LYS A 93 7.93 -10.82 -5.97
N ASP A 94 7.49 -9.63 -6.37
CA ASP A 94 7.24 -8.54 -5.43
C ASP A 94 6.03 -8.85 -4.55
N HIS A 95 4.98 -9.44 -5.10
CA HIS A 95 3.85 -9.88 -4.28
C HIS A 95 4.26 -10.94 -3.25
N ALA A 96 5.10 -11.91 -3.62
CA ALA A 96 5.63 -12.89 -2.67
C ALA A 96 6.48 -12.23 -1.57
N ARG A 97 7.31 -11.24 -1.94
CA ARG A 97 8.09 -10.44 -0.99
C ARG A 97 7.21 -9.65 -0.03
N TYR A 98 6.11 -9.07 -0.52
CA TYR A 98 5.13 -8.36 0.29
C TYR A 98 4.50 -9.28 1.36
N LEU A 99 4.06 -10.47 0.95
CA LEU A 99 3.49 -11.46 1.89
C LEU A 99 4.52 -11.89 2.95
N PHE A 100 5.78 -12.07 2.56
CA PHE A 100 6.87 -12.34 3.50
C PHE A 100 7.07 -11.20 4.50
N LEU A 101 7.01 -9.94 4.07
CA LEU A 101 7.12 -8.78 4.96
C LEU A 101 5.96 -8.72 5.97
N LEU A 102 4.73 -9.06 5.56
CA LEU A 102 3.58 -9.13 6.48
C LEU A 102 3.76 -10.21 7.56
N GLN A 103 4.27 -11.38 7.19
CA GLN A 103 4.59 -12.42 8.16
C GLN A 103 5.69 -11.95 9.11
N ARG A 104 6.77 -11.38 8.57
CA ARG A 104 7.91 -10.89 9.35
C ARG A 104 7.50 -9.77 10.32
N ARG A 105 6.59 -8.88 9.90
CA ARG A 105 5.99 -7.85 10.76
C ARG A 105 5.34 -8.47 12.00
N ASN A 106 4.51 -9.49 11.82
CA ASN A 106 3.82 -10.14 12.92
C ASN A 106 4.82 -10.83 13.87
N ASP A 107 5.86 -11.48 13.32
CA ASP A 107 6.91 -12.10 14.13
C ASP A 107 7.65 -11.08 15.01
N ILE A 108 7.97 -9.89 14.45
CA ILE A 108 8.62 -8.82 15.20
C ILE A 108 7.73 -8.29 16.33
N VAL A 109 6.43 -8.08 16.06
CA VAL A 109 5.47 -7.63 17.08
C VAL A 109 5.42 -8.64 18.22
N MET A 110 5.30 -9.94 17.92
CA MET A 110 5.31 -10.98 18.95
C MET A 110 6.62 -11.02 19.75
N GLN A 111 7.77 -10.78 19.12
CA GLN A 111 9.05 -10.71 19.83
C GLN A 111 9.17 -9.48 20.72
N LEU A 112 8.65 -8.33 20.27
CA LEU A 112 8.57 -7.12 21.08
C LEU A 112 7.70 -7.37 22.31
N ASP A 113 6.51 -7.94 22.16
CA ASP A 113 5.60 -8.23 23.28
C ASP A 113 6.27 -9.17 24.31
N ARG A 114 6.96 -10.21 23.85
CA ARG A 114 7.73 -11.10 24.73
C ARG A 114 8.85 -10.36 25.47
N ASN A 115 9.61 -9.52 24.79
CA ASN A 115 10.69 -8.77 25.40
C ASN A 115 10.17 -7.73 26.39
N MET A 116 9.03 -7.10 26.10
CA MET A 116 8.36 -6.19 27.04
C MET A 116 7.95 -6.93 28.30
N ALA A 117 7.36 -8.12 28.19
CA ALA A 117 7.05 -8.94 29.35
C ALA A 117 8.30 -9.32 30.18
N ILE A 118 9.44 -9.59 29.52
CA ILE A 118 10.71 -9.86 30.23
C ILE A 118 11.20 -8.62 30.98
N LEU A 119 11.05 -7.42 30.40
CA LEU A 119 11.41 -6.16 31.07
C LEU A 119 10.55 -5.91 32.31
N ASP A 120 9.27 -6.27 32.27
CA ASP A 120 8.35 -6.10 33.40
C ASP A 120 8.58 -7.11 34.53
N LEU A 121 9.02 -8.33 34.19
CA LEU A 121 9.12 -9.44 35.14
C LEU A 121 10.53 -9.67 35.71
N SER A 122 11.59 -9.26 35.01
CA SER A 122 12.97 -9.53 35.40
C SER A 122 13.53 -8.47 36.36
N ASN A 123 14.27 -8.91 37.38
CA ASN A 123 15.02 -8.03 38.28
C ASN A 123 16.54 -8.01 37.98
N ASP A 124 17.01 -8.86 37.07
CA ASP A 124 18.43 -8.92 36.71
C ASP A 124 18.79 -7.77 35.77
N LYS A 125 19.66 -6.87 36.23
CA LYS A 125 20.13 -5.69 35.49
C LYS A 125 20.75 -6.03 34.13
N ASN A 126 21.50 -7.13 34.02
CA ASN A 126 22.13 -7.51 32.76
C ASN A 126 21.07 -7.99 31.75
N VAL A 127 20.13 -8.81 32.21
CA VAL A 127 19.00 -9.27 31.39
C VAL A 127 18.17 -8.09 30.91
N LEU A 128 17.86 -7.14 31.80
CA LEU A 128 17.12 -5.92 31.46
C LEU A 128 17.85 -5.10 30.39
N PHE A 129 19.15 -4.87 30.56
CA PHE A 129 19.95 -4.09 29.60
C PHE A 129 20.00 -4.74 28.21
N GLN A 130 20.24 -6.06 28.14
CA GLN A 130 20.27 -6.77 26.86
C GLN A 130 18.89 -6.79 26.19
N THR A 131 17.83 -6.98 26.98
CA THR A 131 16.45 -7.00 26.50
C THR A 131 16.05 -5.62 25.95
N ALA A 132 16.38 -4.53 26.67
CA ALA A 132 16.12 -3.17 26.20
C ALA A 132 16.83 -2.87 24.88
N LYS A 133 18.10 -3.29 24.75
CA LYS A 133 18.85 -3.16 23.49
C LYS A 133 18.19 -3.95 22.36
N GLN A 134 17.66 -5.14 22.65
CA GLN A 134 16.96 -5.96 21.67
C GLN A 134 15.64 -5.33 21.24
N VAL A 135 14.88 -4.73 22.16
CA VAL A 135 13.65 -3.97 21.87
C VAL A 135 13.95 -2.82 20.91
N LEU A 136 15.02 -2.04 21.15
CA LEU A 136 15.39 -0.94 20.27
C LEU A 136 15.70 -1.41 18.84
N ARG A 137 16.44 -2.51 18.69
CA ARG A 137 16.74 -3.10 17.37
C ARG A 137 15.48 -3.60 16.67
N LEU A 138 14.60 -4.30 17.39
CA LEU A 138 13.33 -4.79 16.85
C LEU A 138 12.42 -3.63 16.45
N HIS A 139 12.43 -2.51 17.17
CA HIS A 139 11.69 -1.31 16.81
C HIS A 139 12.17 -0.73 15.48
N GLN A 140 13.48 -0.56 15.30
CA GLN A 140 14.06 -0.09 14.04
C GLN A 140 13.67 -1.01 12.87
N GLN A 141 13.81 -2.32 13.06
CA GLN A 141 13.39 -3.30 12.05
C GLN A 141 11.89 -3.24 11.74
N LYS A 142 11.06 -2.96 12.74
CA LYS A 142 9.62 -2.78 12.56
C LYS A 142 9.35 -1.59 11.65
N GLU A 143 9.97 -0.44 11.91
CA GLU A 143 9.84 0.78 11.10
C GLU A 143 10.29 0.56 9.65
N GLU A 144 11.42 -0.11 9.44
CA GLU A 144 11.93 -0.49 8.11
C GLU A 144 10.93 -1.39 7.34
N ILE A 145 10.30 -2.34 8.02
CA ILE A 145 9.31 -3.21 7.38
C ILE A 145 8.04 -2.44 7.01
N TRP A 146 7.59 -1.53 7.89
CA TRP A 146 6.44 -0.68 7.60
C TRP A 146 6.70 0.22 6.41
N SER A 147 7.85 0.91 6.35
CA SER A 147 8.16 1.77 5.21
C SER A 147 8.21 1.01 3.89
N LEU A 148 8.72 -0.23 3.87
CA LEU A 148 8.69 -1.10 2.70
C LEU A 148 7.26 -1.52 2.32
N ILE A 149 6.42 -1.85 3.31
CA ILE A 149 5.01 -2.21 3.08
C ILE A 149 4.25 -1.02 2.49
N ASP A 150 4.40 0.15 3.08
CA ASP A 150 3.73 1.38 2.67
C ASP A 150 4.14 1.73 1.22
N TYR A 151 5.45 1.66 0.92
CA TYR A 151 5.97 1.86 -0.44
C TYR A 151 5.32 0.89 -1.46
N TYR A 152 5.25 -0.40 -1.14
CA TYR A 152 4.64 -1.38 -2.03
C TYR A 152 3.13 -1.15 -2.21
N GLN A 153 2.43 -0.71 -1.17
CA GLN A 153 1.01 -0.39 -1.26
C GLN A 153 0.75 0.84 -2.14
N GLU A 154 1.64 1.83 -2.10
CA GLU A 154 1.55 3.04 -2.91
C GLU A 154 1.94 2.79 -4.38
N HIS A 155 3.04 2.08 -4.63
CA HIS A 155 3.63 1.95 -5.97
C HIS A 155 3.32 0.61 -6.67
N GLY A 156 2.90 -0.42 -5.93
CA GLY A 156 2.67 -1.77 -6.46
C GLY A 156 3.93 -2.56 -6.80
N THR A 157 5.12 -2.00 -6.55
CA THR A 157 6.44 -2.62 -6.80
C THR A 157 7.42 -2.27 -5.68
N PHE A 158 8.46 -3.09 -5.48
CA PHE A 158 9.59 -2.78 -4.61
C PHE A 158 10.79 -2.19 -5.35
N GLU A 159 10.74 -2.16 -6.68
CA GLU A 159 11.77 -1.49 -7.46
C GLU A 159 11.63 0.00 -7.22
N ILE A 160 12.60 0.56 -6.48
CA ILE A 160 12.78 2.00 -6.39
C ILE A 160 13.09 2.43 -7.81
N ILE A 161 12.07 2.90 -8.53
CA ILE A 161 12.27 3.61 -9.78
C ILE A 161 13.18 4.76 -9.39
N PRO A 162 14.46 4.77 -9.85
CA PRO A 162 15.36 5.84 -9.47
C PRO A 162 14.68 7.12 -9.91
N GLU A 163 14.26 7.91 -8.93
CA GLU A 163 13.66 9.21 -9.19
C GLU A 163 14.69 9.94 -10.05
N PRO A 164 14.32 10.40 -11.26
CA PRO A 164 15.32 10.93 -12.18
C PRO A 164 16.09 12.00 -11.44
N GLU A 165 17.38 11.75 -11.16
CA GLU A 165 18.21 12.66 -10.40
C GLU A 165 18.06 14.02 -11.06
N LYS A 166 17.40 14.95 -10.36
CA LYS A 166 17.32 16.32 -10.84
C LYS A 166 18.79 16.74 -11.04
N PRO A 167 19.18 17.16 -12.25
CA PRO A 167 20.57 17.49 -12.51
C PRO A 167 21.02 18.49 -11.46
N SER A 168 22.21 18.27 -10.89
CA SER A 168 22.76 19.24 -9.94
C SER A 168 22.70 20.64 -10.55
N ARG A 169 22.48 21.67 -9.72
CA ARG A 169 22.39 23.07 -10.15
C ARG A 169 23.52 23.45 -11.13
N GLU A 170 24.74 23.00 -10.85
CA GLU A 170 25.91 23.16 -11.72
C GLU A 170 25.76 22.49 -13.10
N LYS A 171 25.26 21.24 -13.14
CA LYS A 171 25.00 20.53 -14.40
C LYS A 171 23.89 21.22 -15.19
N GLU A 172 22.82 21.70 -14.54
CA GLU A 172 21.76 22.48 -15.19
C GLU A 172 22.33 23.78 -15.78
N MET A 173 23.16 24.51 -15.04
CA MET A 173 23.83 25.71 -15.52
C MET A 173 24.73 25.43 -16.72
N GLN A 174 25.55 24.36 -16.68
CA GLN A 174 26.41 23.95 -17.80
C GLN A 174 25.58 23.62 -19.06
N GLN A 175 24.48 22.88 -18.89
CA GLN A 175 23.56 22.58 -19.99
C GLN A 175 22.95 23.86 -20.59
N ILE A 176 22.58 24.82 -19.75
CA ILE A 176 22.07 26.12 -20.20
C ILE A 176 23.15 26.87 -20.98
N TYR A 177 24.39 26.96 -20.50
CA TYR A 177 25.49 27.63 -21.22
C TYR A 177 25.75 26.99 -22.60
N VAL A 178 25.78 25.65 -22.68
CA VAL A 178 25.94 24.95 -23.95
C VAL A 178 24.78 25.25 -24.90
N SER A 179 23.54 25.29 -24.39
CA SER A 179 22.35 25.61 -25.18
C SER A 179 22.39 27.05 -25.72
N LEU A 180 22.83 28.01 -24.88
CA LEU A 180 22.99 29.42 -25.25
C LEU A 180 24.07 29.60 -26.31
N SER A 181 25.21 28.91 -26.18
CA SER A 181 26.28 28.93 -27.18
C SER A 181 25.80 28.45 -28.54
N LYS A 182 25.06 27.33 -28.57
CA LYS A 182 24.46 26.80 -29.81
C LYS A 182 23.41 27.75 -30.39
N ALA A 183 22.55 28.33 -29.56
CA ALA A 183 21.52 29.27 -30.01
C ALA A 183 22.11 30.56 -30.60
N ARG A 184 23.15 31.12 -29.98
CA ARG A 184 23.88 32.29 -30.50
C ARG A 184 24.54 32.01 -31.84
N LYS A 185 25.14 30.81 -32.02
CA LYS A 185 25.70 30.40 -33.32
C LYS A 185 24.66 30.34 -34.44
N ARG A 186 23.45 29.85 -34.14
CA ARG A 186 22.34 29.84 -35.12
C ARG A 186 21.89 31.25 -35.50
N LEU A 187 21.86 32.18 -34.55
CA LEU A 187 21.43 33.55 -34.80
C LEU A 187 22.45 34.34 -35.64
N ALA A 188 23.74 34.00 -35.52
CA ALA A 188 24.83 34.57 -36.31
C ALA A 188 24.74 34.21 -37.80
N ASP A 189 24.04 33.12 -38.15
CA ASP A 189 23.77 32.75 -39.53
C ASP A 189 22.65 33.64 -40.12
N PRO A 190 22.92 34.43 -41.18
CA PRO A 190 21.92 35.31 -41.80
C PRO A 190 20.76 34.56 -42.47
N GLU A 191 20.93 33.29 -42.84
CA GLU A 191 19.90 32.50 -43.53
C GLU A 191 19.02 31.66 -42.58
N TYR A 192 19.19 31.79 -41.26
CA TYR A 192 18.42 31.02 -40.30
C TYR A 192 16.93 31.41 -40.29
N LYS A 193 16.05 30.46 -40.60
CA LYS A 193 14.62 30.70 -40.85
C LYS A 193 13.78 31.08 -39.62
N ASP A 194 14.21 30.75 -38.40
CA ASP A 194 13.44 30.90 -37.16
C ASP A 194 14.12 31.82 -36.11
N ARG A 195 14.59 32.99 -36.54
CA ARG A 195 15.31 33.94 -35.65
C ARG A 195 14.52 34.33 -34.40
N ALA A 196 13.27 34.75 -34.55
CA ALA A 196 12.42 35.18 -33.43
C ALA A 196 12.23 34.09 -32.36
N LYS A 197 12.08 32.82 -32.77
CA LYS A 197 11.96 31.69 -31.83
C LYS A 197 13.27 31.45 -31.07
N THR A 198 14.41 31.63 -31.75
CA THR A 198 15.74 31.43 -31.14
C THR A 198 16.07 32.57 -30.17
N GLU A 199 15.67 33.81 -30.48
CA GLU A 199 15.78 34.95 -29.56
C GLU A 199 14.95 34.73 -28.29
N LYS A 200 13.69 34.26 -28.44
CA LYS A 200 12.85 33.90 -27.29
C LYS A 200 13.47 32.80 -26.44
N LEU A 201 13.99 31.74 -27.08
CA LEU A 201 14.69 30.66 -26.39
C LEU A 201 15.92 31.16 -25.61
N ILE A 202 16.68 32.10 -26.18
CA ILE A 202 17.83 32.73 -25.50
C ILE A 202 17.36 33.51 -24.28
N ALA A 203 16.31 34.33 -24.41
CA ALA A 203 15.75 35.11 -23.30
C ALA A 203 15.26 34.20 -22.16
N ASP A 204 14.52 33.15 -22.48
CA ASP A 204 14.01 32.17 -21.51
C ASP A 204 15.15 31.46 -20.77
N LYS A 205 16.21 31.09 -21.49
CA LYS A 205 17.40 30.44 -20.92
C LYS A 205 18.25 31.38 -20.06
N LEU A 206 18.35 32.66 -20.43
CA LEU A 206 19.03 33.67 -19.61
C LEU A 206 18.27 33.94 -18.30
N ARG A 207 16.93 34.08 -18.36
CA ARG A 207 16.10 34.23 -17.16
C ARG A 207 16.29 33.07 -16.20
N ARG A 208 16.25 31.82 -16.72
CA ARG A 208 16.49 30.63 -15.90
C ARG A 208 17.88 30.62 -15.28
N LEU A 209 18.88 31.11 -16.00
CA LEU A 209 20.25 31.19 -15.51
C LEU A 209 20.42 32.24 -14.40
N GLU A 210 19.66 33.34 -14.46
CA GLU A 210 19.58 34.33 -13.38
C GLU A 210 18.89 33.76 -12.13
N GLU A 211 17.77 33.05 -12.28
CA GLU A 211 17.12 32.33 -11.18
C GLU A 211 18.08 31.34 -10.50
N LEU A 212 18.83 30.57 -11.30
CA LEU A 212 19.84 29.63 -10.81
C LEU A 212 21.11 30.31 -10.27
N LYS A 213 21.27 31.63 -10.39
CA LYS A 213 22.36 32.37 -9.75
C LYS A 213 21.89 33.09 -8.49
N GLY A 214 20.67 33.64 -8.50
CA GLY A 214 20.10 34.40 -7.38
C GLY A 214 19.74 33.58 -6.14
N GLY A 215 19.56 32.26 -6.26
CA GLY A 215 19.33 31.39 -5.09
C GLY A 215 20.60 30.99 -4.30
N GLU A 216 21.66 31.80 -4.34
CA GLU A 216 22.92 31.61 -3.59
C GLU A 216 23.07 32.55 -2.37
N GLU A 217 22.08 33.42 -2.14
CA GLU A 217 21.95 34.26 -0.93
C GLU A 217 21.06 33.60 0.12
#